data_AF-A0A7Y1A5N1-F1
#
_entry.id   AF-A0A7Y1A5N1-F1
#
_cell.length_a   1.000
_cell.length_b   1.000
_cell.length_c   1.000
_cell.angle_alpha   90.00
_cell.angle_beta   90.00
_cell.angle_gamma   90.00
#
_symmetry.space_group_name_H-M   'P 1'
#
loop_
_entity.id
_entity.type
_entity.pdbx_description
1 polymer ?
#
loop_
_entity_poly.entity_id
_entity_poly.type
_entity_poly.pdbx_seq_one_letter_code
_entity_poly.pdbx_strand_id
1 'polypeptide(L)'
;MGRQARQHWYTLYKNVQAQLDAYQGNDSINLLIRKLADEQGYDAKVVSRMLKAGNFLDRIAGPCSSEQVGCGYAHIEQLERLNQLNSEVALSLVQSTLANQQTLLDLRNITEGHAKSVGTATTTSRARARSRVAEHERRCGEVLEISRPDFFGYPEGEMIKVGHSDLFNQFFMIQVNGHPKAAIFIRVGDTSRKEERAAADLLKLASFARTYFEKVWYIFPNGSSLAHELAFYAHSVKALGKWLYLGTLSQDSQSIVPFQNRGRALERELIDGVDPLRWDGVKVSTRRKAHGSFRPVIDEIAEEI
;
A
#
# COMPACT_ATOMS: atom_id res chain seq x y z
N MET A 1 -23.72 -9.29 27.59
CA MET A 1 -24.47 -10.36 26.91
C MET A 1 -24.00 -10.45 25.47
N GLY A 2 -23.41 -11.57 25.05
CA GLY A 2 -22.81 -11.71 23.73
C GLY A 2 -23.88 -11.79 22.64
N ARG A 3 -23.75 -10.99 21.57
CA ARG A 3 -24.57 -11.11 20.36
C ARG A 3 -24.43 -12.54 19.83
N GLN A 4 -25.52 -13.31 19.81
CA GLN A 4 -25.55 -14.63 19.17
C GLN A 4 -25.21 -14.47 17.68
N ALA A 5 -24.27 -15.29 17.19
CA ALA A 5 -23.97 -15.37 15.78
C ALA A 5 -25.21 -15.89 15.03
N ARG A 6 -25.73 -15.12 14.06
CA ARG A 6 -26.95 -15.45 13.33
C ARG A 6 -26.78 -16.65 12.38
N GLN A 7 -25.55 -16.94 11.96
CA GLN A 7 -25.21 -18.05 11.07
C GLN A 7 -23.75 -18.50 11.27
N HIS A 8 -23.43 -19.70 10.80
CA HIS A 8 -22.06 -20.22 10.83
C HIS A 8 -21.14 -19.34 9.94
N TRP A 9 -19.93 -19.04 10.42
CA TRP A 9 -19.05 -18.06 9.75
C TRP A 9 -18.67 -18.49 8.32
N TYR A 10 -18.51 -19.80 8.10
CA TYR A 10 -18.10 -20.33 6.81
C TYR A 10 -19.25 -20.29 5.78
N THR A 11 -20.51 -20.44 6.24
CA THR A 11 -21.71 -20.21 5.42
C THR A 11 -21.81 -18.74 5.02
N LEU A 12 -21.59 -17.82 5.97
CA LEU A 12 -21.53 -16.38 5.66
C LEU A 12 -20.43 -16.09 4.64
N TYR A 13 -19.24 -16.66 4.80
CA TYR A 13 -18.15 -16.54 3.84
C TYR A 13 -18.58 -16.97 2.42
N LYS A 14 -19.14 -18.18 2.25
CA LYS A 14 -19.57 -18.67 0.94
C LYS A 14 -20.64 -17.77 0.31
N ASN A 15 -21.61 -17.32 1.10
CA ASN A 15 -22.70 -16.45 0.64
C ASN A 15 -22.19 -15.07 0.21
N VAL A 16 -21.27 -14.47 0.96
CA VAL A 16 -20.67 -13.18 0.61
C VAL A 16 -19.75 -13.34 -0.59
N GLN A 17 -18.91 -14.38 -0.63
CA GLN A 17 -18.00 -14.65 -1.76
C GLN A 17 -18.77 -14.83 -3.07
N ALA A 18 -19.87 -15.59 -3.07
CA ALA A 18 -20.71 -15.76 -4.26
C ALA A 18 -21.31 -14.43 -4.78
N GLN A 19 -21.71 -13.53 -3.86
CA GLN A 19 -22.20 -12.20 -4.23
C GLN A 19 -21.09 -11.28 -4.74
N LEU A 20 -19.88 -11.40 -4.21
CA LEU A 20 -18.70 -10.69 -4.71
C LEU A 20 -18.31 -11.18 -6.11
N ASP A 21 -18.32 -12.49 -6.34
CA ASP A 21 -17.97 -13.09 -7.63
C ASP A 21 -19.01 -12.76 -8.72
N ALA A 22 -20.28 -12.62 -8.34
CA ALA A 22 -21.37 -12.23 -9.24
C ALA A 22 -21.52 -10.72 -9.44
N TYR A 23 -20.73 -9.91 -8.74
CA TYR A 23 -20.89 -8.46 -8.76
C TYR A 23 -20.33 -7.84 -10.04
N GLN A 24 -21.21 -7.21 -10.84
CA GLN A 24 -20.87 -6.48 -12.07
C GLN A 24 -21.07 -4.96 -11.96
N GLY A 25 -21.28 -4.44 -10.75
CA GLY A 25 -21.55 -3.02 -10.53
C GLY A 25 -20.30 -2.14 -10.60
N ASN A 26 -20.50 -0.84 -10.82
CA ASN A 26 -19.42 0.16 -10.89
C ASN A 26 -18.90 0.62 -9.51
N ASP A 27 -19.60 0.32 -8.41
CA ASP A 27 -19.16 0.72 -7.07
C ASP A 27 -18.00 -0.15 -6.56
N SER A 28 -17.19 0.39 -5.65
CA SER A 28 -16.07 -0.34 -5.06
C SER A 28 -16.51 -1.61 -4.31
N ILE A 29 -15.74 -2.70 -4.47
CA ILE A 29 -15.91 -3.97 -3.74
C ILE A 29 -15.94 -3.75 -2.22
N ASN A 30 -15.19 -2.77 -1.70
CA ASN A 30 -15.16 -2.44 -0.28
C ASN A 30 -16.50 -1.86 0.22
N LEU A 31 -17.19 -1.09 -0.63
CA LEU A 31 -18.52 -0.55 -0.30
C LEU A 31 -19.57 -1.66 -0.31
N LEU A 32 -19.46 -2.60 -1.27
CA LEU A 32 -20.27 -3.80 -1.30
C LEU A 32 -20.06 -4.67 -0.04
N ILE A 33 -18.81 -4.92 0.38
CA ILE A 33 -18.52 -5.68 1.60
C ILE A 33 -19.14 -5.00 2.84
N ARG A 34 -19.12 -3.67 2.93
CA ARG A 34 -19.79 -2.95 4.03
C ARG A 34 -21.29 -3.17 4.02
N LYS A 35 -21.93 -3.01 2.86
CA LYS A 35 -23.37 -3.24 2.70
C LYS A 35 -23.76 -4.67 3.08
N LEU A 36 -23.03 -5.66 2.58
CA LEU A 36 -23.27 -7.07 2.90
C LEU A 36 -23.01 -7.37 4.39
N ALA A 37 -22.03 -6.73 5.00
CA ALA A 37 -21.79 -6.87 6.44
C ALA A 37 -22.95 -6.30 7.27
N ASP A 38 -23.43 -5.11 6.93
CA ASP A 38 -24.55 -4.45 7.60
C ASP A 38 -25.85 -5.26 7.47
N GLU A 39 -26.16 -5.79 6.28
CA GLU A 39 -27.31 -6.66 6.03
C GLU A 39 -27.29 -7.93 6.89
N GLN A 40 -26.09 -8.48 7.13
CA GLN A 40 -25.89 -9.70 7.93
C GLN A 40 -25.71 -9.39 9.43
N GLY A 41 -25.67 -8.12 9.83
CA GLY A 41 -25.51 -7.67 11.22
C GLY A 41 -24.09 -7.84 11.77
N TYR A 42 -23.08 -7.86 10.90
CA TYR A 42 -21.66 -7.95 11.25
C TYR A 42 -20.93 -6.63 10.97
N ASP A 43 -19.84 -6.39 11.70
CA ASP A 43 -18.90 -5.32 11.34
C ASP A 43 -18.15 -5.70 10.06
N ALA A 44 -17.99 -4.75 9.13
CA ALA A 44 -17.32 -4.97 7.85
C ALA A 44 -15.91 -5.57 8.00
N LYS A 45 -15.16 -5.18 9.04
CA LYS A 45 -13.84 -5.74 9.34
C LYS A 45 -13.91 -7.22 9.72
N VAL A 46 -14.96 -7.63 10.43
CA VAL A 46 -15.18 -9.04 10.79
C VAL A 46 -15.49 -9.86 9.53
N VAL A 47 -16.33 -9.35 8.64
CA VAL A 47 -16.62 -10.00 7.36
C VAL A 47 -15.38 -10.10 6.49
N SER A 48 -14.56 -9.04 6.38
CA SER A 48 -13.30 -9.11 5.64
C SER A 48 -12.34 -10.17 6.19
N ARG A 49 -12.30 -10.34 7.52
CA ARG A 49 -11.49 -11.40 8.16
C ARG A 49 -12.02 -12.80 7.84
N MET A 50 -13.34 -12.99 7.87
CA MET A 50 -13.98 -14.24 7.47
C MET A 50 -13.74 -14.56 5.99
N LEU A 51 -13.82 -13.56 5.10
CA LEU A 51 -13.48 -13.71 3.68
C LEU A 51 -12.02 -14.15 3.49
N LYS A 52 -11.08 -13.51 4.21
CA LYS A 52 -9.66 -13.88 4.13
C LYS A 52 -9.40 -15.30 4.62
N ALA A 53 -9.99 -15.66 5.76
CA ALA A 53 -9.88 -17.00 6.34
C ALA A 53 -10.51 -18.07 5.42
N GLY A 54 -11.70 -17.81 4.89
CA GLY A 54 -12.40 -18.72 3.97
C GLY A 54 -11.64 -18.95 2.68
N ASN A 55 -11.13 -17.88 2.05
CA ASN A 55 -10.31 -17.98 0.84
C ASN A 55 -9.00 -18.76 1.08
N PHE A 56 -8.36 -18.56 2.24
CA PHE A 56 -7.20 -19.34 2.62
C PHE A 56 -7.54 -20.82 2.77
N LEU A 57 -8.64 -21.13 3.46
CA LEU A 57 -9.09 -22.50 3.67
C LEU A 57 -9.43 -23.21 2.36
N ASP A 58 -10.20 -22.57 1.48
CA ASP A 58 -10.57 -23.12 0.17
C ASP A 58 -9.33 -23.46 -0.68
N ARG A 59 -8.25 -22.68 -0.55
CA ARG A 59 -6.99 -22.92 -1.26
C ARG A 59 -6.22 -24.13 -0.73
N ILE A 60 -6.23 -24.39 0.58
CA ILE A 60 -5.40 -25.44 1.19
C ILE A 60 -6.15 -26.76 1.39
N ALA A 61 -7.46 -26.72 1.56
CA ALA A 61 -8.30 -27.88 1.84
C ALA A 61 -9.31 -28.18 0.72
N GLY A 62 -9.44 -27.27 -0.25
CA GLY A 62 -10.51 -27.30 -1.23
C GLY A 62 -11.85 -26.78 -0.66
N PRO A 63 -12.89 -26.68 -1.50
CA PRO A 63 -14.22 -26.28 -1.05
C PRO A 63 -14.76 -27.27 -0.01
N CYS A 64 -15.05 -26.77 1.20
CA CYS A 64 -15.67 -27.54 2.27
C CYS A 64 -17.17 -27.24 2.35
N SER A 65 -17.91 -28.08 3.06
CA SER A 65 -19.27 -27.80 3.55
C SER A 65 -19.21 -27.14 4.94
N SER A 66 -20.29 -26.47 5.35
CA SER A 66 -20.36 -25.83 6.68
C SER A 66 -20.20 -26.83 7.82
N GLU A 67 -20.66 -28.05 7.62
CA GLU A 67 -20.64 -29.14 8.61
C GLU A 67 -19.23 -29.68 8.82
N GLN A 68 -18.36 -29.57 7.81
CA GLN A 68 -16.95 -29.96 7.89
C GLN A 68 -16.10 -28.92 8.63
N VAL A 69 -16.58 -27.69 8.81
CA VAL A 69 -15.85 -26.60 9.45
C VAL A 69 -16.39 -26.40 10.87
N GLY A 70 -15.97 -27.23 11.82
CA GLY A 70 -16.39 -27.14 13.22
C GLY A 70 -15.71 -26.02 14.02
N CYS A 71 -14.63 -25.44 13.49
CA CYS A 71 -13.87 -24.38 14.15
C CYS A 71 -14.33 -22.97 13.75
N GLY A 72 -14.04 -21.97 14.59
CA GLY A 72 -14.25 -20.55 14.23
C GLY A 72 -13.17 -20.00 13.28
N TYR A 73 -13.50 -18.96 12.48
CA TYR A 73 -12.60 -18.33 11.50
C TYR A 73 -11.23 -17.91 12.06
N ALA A 74 -11.14 -17.58 13.35
CA ALA A 74 -9.89 -17.22 14.01
C ALA A 74 -8.88 -18.39 14.06
N HIS A 75 -9.34 -19.64 14.08
CA HIS A 75 -8.46 -20.82 14.02
C HIS A 75 -7.79 -20.89 12.65
N ILE A 76 -8.55 -20.62 11.60
CA ILE A 76 -8.06 -20.59 10.22
C ILE A 76 -7.08 -19.42 10.00
N GLU A 77 -7.31 -18.26 10.63
CA GLU A 77 -6.32 -17.17 10.63
C GLU A 77 -5.00 -17.56 11.31
N GLN A 78 -5.04 -18.32 12.41
CA GLN A 78 -3.82 -18.84 13.04
C GLN A 78 -3.14 -19.88 12.16
N LEU A 79 -3.91 -20.76 11.52
CA LEU A 79 -3.39 -21.74 10.58
C LEU A 79 -2.74 -21.08 9.36
N GLU A 80 -3.30 -19.98 8.85
CA GLU A 80 -2.68 -19.16 7.80
C GLU A 80 -1.34 -18.58 8.24
N ARG A 81 -1.27 -18.12 9.50
CA ARG A 81 -0.04 -17.59 10.07
C ARG A 81 1.01 -18.68 10.23
N LEU A 82 0.63 -19.87 10.70
CA LEU A 82 1.51 -21.02 10.78
C LEU A 82 1.99 -21.45 9.39
N ASN A 83 1.11 -21.49 8.39
CA ASN A 83 1.45 -21.85 7.02
C ASN A 83 2.49 -20.92 6.39
N GLN A 84 2.50 -19.65 6.80
CA GLN A 84 3.51 -18.67 6.38
C GLN A 84 4.88 -18.89 7.05
N LEU A 85 4.94 -19.61 8.18
CA LEU A 85 6.17 -19.94 8.90
C LEU A 85 6.68 -21.34 8.54
N ASN A 86 5.77 -22.31 8.45
CA ASN A 86 6.03 -23.68 8.09
C ASN A 86 4.76 -24.28 7.45
N SER A 87 4.78 -24.41 6.12
CA SER A 87 3.64 -24.90 5.35
C SER A 87 3.34 -26.37 5.61
N GLU A 88 4.37 -27.20 5.82
CA GLU A 88 4.21 -28.63 6.07
C GLU A 88 3.45 -28.90 7.37
N VAL A 89 3.83 -28.20 8.44
CA VAL A 89 3.15 -28.31 9.74
C VAL A 89 1.73 -27.73 9.68
N ALA A 90 1.52 -26.64 8.96
CA ALA A 90 0.17 -26.10 8.80
C ALA A 90 -0.75 -27.06 8.04
N LEU A 91 -0.26 -27.65 6.95
CA LEU A 91 -1.02 -28.62 6.15
C LEU A 91 -1.38 -29.87 6.96
N SER A 92 -0.47 -30.37 7.79
CA SER A 92 -0.76 -31.54 8.65
C SER A 92 -1.80 -31.26 9.74
N LEU A 93 -1.99 -29.99 10.12
CA LEU A 93 -2.97 -29.57 11.14
C LEU A 93 -4.33 -29.14 10.57
N VAL A 94 -4.51 -29.11 9.24
CA VAL A 94 -5.77 -28.67 8.61
C VAL A 94 -6.97 -29.47 9.12
N GLN A 95 -6.93 -30.80 9.04
CA GLN A 95 -8.07 -31.65 9.37
C GLN A 95 -8.44 -31.61 10.85
N SER A 96 -7.43 -31.63 11.73
CA SER A 96 -7.64 -31.54 13.19
C SER A 96 -8.14 -30.15 13.59
N THR A 97 -7.70 -29.09 12.91
CA THR A 97 -8.20 -27.73 13.12
C THR A 97 -9.66 -27.62 12.68
N LEU A 98 -10.02 -28.14 11.50
CA LEU A 98 -11.40 -28.14 11.00
C LEU A 98 -12.36 -28.88 11.92
N ALA A 99 -11.94 -30.03 12.46
CA ALA A 99 -12.68 -30.79 13.46
C ALA A 99 -12.73 -30.13 14.85
N ASN A 100 -12.17 -28.91 15.01
CA ASN A 100 -12.08 -28.17 16.26
C ASN A 100 -11.36 -28.95 17.38
N GLN A 101 -10.41 -29.82 17.01
CA GLN A 101 -9.58 -30.60 17.94
C GLN A 101 -8.33 -29.83 18.39
N GLN A 102 -8.07 -28.66 17.79
CA GLN A 102 -7.00 -27.75 18.16
C GLN A 102 -7.61 -26.47 18.72
N THR A 103 -7.26 -26.10 19.96
CA THR A 103 -7.72 -24.81 20.49
C THR A 103 -6.95 -23.66 19.83
N LEU A 104 -7.52 -22.44 19.88
CA LEU A 104 -6.78 -21.24 19.46
C LEU A 104 -5.47 -21.06 20.21
N LEU A 105 -5.40 -21.50 21.47
CA LEU A 105 -4.17 -21.40 22.27
C LEU A 105 -3.12 -22.39 21.77
N ASP A 106 -3.52 -23.62 21.44
CA ASP A 106 -2.62 -24.64 20.90
C ASP A 106 -2.01 -24.18 19.57
N LEU A 107 -2.85 -23.70 18.65
CA LEU A 107 -2.39 -23.16 17.36
C LEU A 107 -1.44 -21.97 17.54
N ARG A 108 -1.70 -21.10 18.52
CA ARG A 108 -0.77 -19.99 18.85
C ARG A 108 0.55 -20.50 19.39
N ASN A 109 0.53 -21.45 20.32
CA ASN A 109 1.75 -22.02 20.91
C ASN A 109 2.61 -22.73 19.86
N ILE A 110 1.99 -23.49 18.95
CA ILE A 110 2.67 -24.13 17.82
C ILE A 110 3.28 -23.06 16.90
N THR A 111 2.50 -22.04 16.54
CA THR A 111 2.98 -20.91 15.72
C THR A 111 4.16 -20.19 16.39
N GLU A 112 4.09 -19.94 17.69
CA GLU A 112 5.15 -19.30 18.46
C GLU A 112 6.40 -20.18 18.59
N GLY A 113 6.23 -21.50 18.72
CA GLY A 113 7.33 -22.47 18.71
C GLY A 113 8.11 -22.43 17.40
N HIS A 114 7.41 -22.44 16.27
CA HIS A 114 8.04 -22.32 14.94
C HIS A 114 8.62 -20.92 14.68
N ALA A 115 8.00 -19.87 15.21
CA ALA A 115 8.54 -18.52 15.15
C ALA A 115 9.84 -18.36 15.96
N LYS A 116 10.05 -19.17 17.00
CA LYS A 116 11.30 -19.18 17.80
C LYS A 116 12.40 -20.05 17.19
N SER A 117 12.04 -21.15 16.51
CA SER A 117 13.02 -22.06 15.89
C SER A 117 13.59 -21.54 14.57
N VAL A 118 12.79 -20.79 13.80
CA VAL A 118 13.27 -20.04 12.65
C VAL A 118 13.76 -18.71 13.18
N GLY A 119 15.07 -18.52 13.34
CA GLY A 119 15.70 -17.32 13.92
C GLY A 119 15.33 -16.01 13.20
N THR A 120 14.10 -15.55 13.40
CA THR A 120 13.50 -14.43 12.69
C THR A 120 12.74 -13.56 13.67
N ALA A 121 13.11 -12.28 13.66
CA ALA A 121 12.46 -11.24 14.44
C ALA A 121 10.94 -11.35 14.29
N THR A 122 10.27 -11.45 15.43
CA THR A 122 8.83 -11.53 15.65
C THR A 122 8.06 -10.86 14.51
N THR A 123 7.42 -11.69 13.68
CA THR A 123 6.63 -11.31 12.50
C THR A 123 5.39 -10.53 12.94
N THR A 124 5.61 -9.25 13.21
CA THR A 124 4.59 -8.21 13.34
C THR A 124 4.32 -7.64 11.95
N SER A 125 3.19 -6.97 11.75
CA SER A 125 2.90 -6.19 10.53
C SER A 125 4.08 -5.31 10.09
N ARG A 126 4.89 -4.84 11.05
CA ARG A 126 6.12 -4.07 10.83
C ARG A 126 7.24 -4.88 10.17
N ALA A 127 7.44 -6.16 10.53
CA ALA A 127 8.46 -7.00 9.90
C ALA A 127 8.09 -7.31 8.43
N ARG A 128 6.80 -7.54 8.15
CA ARG A 128 6.30 -7.70 6.77
C ARG A 128 6.40 -6.42 5.96
N ALA A 129 6.09 -5.27 6.57
CA ALA A 129 6.26 -3.97 5.92
C ALA A 129 7.74 -3.70 5.61
N ARG A 130 8.67 -3.98 6.54
CA ARG A 130 10.11 -3.85 6.31
C ARG A 130 10.63 -4.81 5.24
N SER A 131 10.17 -6.05 5.24
CA SER A 131 10.52 -7.03 4.20
C SER A 131 10.01 -6.61 2.82
N ARG A 132 8.77 -6.08 2.72
CA ARG A 132 8.24 -5.52 1.46
C ARG A 132 9.01 -4.30 0.99
N VAL A 133 9.42 -3.42 1.92
CA VAL A 133 10.29 -2.27 1.62
C VAL A 133 11.62 -2.76 1.06
N ALA A 134 12.30 -3.65 1.77
CA ALA A 134 13.60 -4.19 1.36
C ALA A 134 13.54 -4.95 0.02
N GLU A 135 12.48 -5.73 -0.21
CA GLU A 135 12.29 -6.43 -1.48
C GLU A 135 12.05 -5.47 -2.64
N HIS A 136 11.23 -4.44 -2.45
CA HIS A 136 11.00 -3.42 -3.47
C HIS A 136 12.27 -2.59 -3.73
N GLU A 137 13.00 -2.22 -2.70
CA GLU A 137 14.30 -1.54 -2.83
C GLU A 137 15.31 -2.38 -3.60
N ARG A 138 15.38 -3.69 -3.33
CA ARG A 138 16.24 -4.62 -4.06
C ARG A 138 15.84 -4.70 -5.54
N ARG A 139 14.55 -4.96 -5.83
CA ARG A 139 14.04 -5.07 -7.21
C ARG A 139 14.24 -3.76 -7.98
N CYS A 140 13.94 -2.62 -7.37
CA CYS A 140 14.18 -1.31 -7.99
C CYS A 140 15.68 -1.07 -8.23
N GLY A 141 16.56 -1.49 -7.33
CA GLY A 141 18.01 -1.42 -7.55
C GLY A 141 18.42 -2.20 -8.80
N GLU A 142 17.99 -3.45 -8.91
CA GLU A 142 18.26 -4.33 -10.08
C GLU A 142 17.71 -3.72 -11.38
N VAL A 143 16.49 -3.20 -11.35
CA VAL A 143 15.87 -2.59 -12.53
C VAL A 143 16.51 -1.26 -12.89
N LEU A 144 16.97 -0.46 -11.92
CA LEU A 144 17.65 0.81 -12.16
C LEU A 144 19.03 0.61 -12.81
N GLU A 145 19.74 -0.45 -12.43
CA GLU A 145 20.98 -0.86 -13.10
C GLU A 145 20.76 -1.16 -14.59
N ILE A 146 19.59 -1.70 -14.94
CA ILE A 146 19.21 -2.01 -16.33
C ILE A 146 18.65 -0.78 -17.07
N SER A 147 17.84 0.05 -16.38
CA SER A 147 16.99 1.08 -17.01
C SER A 147 17.76 2.25 -17.63
N ARG A 148 19.07 2.36 -17.34
CA ARG A 148 20.01 3.40 -17.80
C ARG A 148 19.55 4.85 -17.53
N PRO A 149 20.48 5.82 -17.47
CA PRO A 149 20.16 7.24 -17.31
C PRO A 149 19.23 7.83 -18.40
N ASP A 150 19.23 7.25 -19.60
CA ASP A 150 18.38 7.61 -20.74
C ASP A 150 16.89 7.63 -20.39
N PHE A 151 16.41 6.63 -19.63
CA PHE A 151 15.01 6.54 -19.22
C PHE A 151 14.56 7.78 -18.43
N PHE A 152 15.47 8.37 -17.67
CA PHE A 152 15.24 9.58 -16.87
C PHE A 152 15.50 10.87 -17.66
N GLY A 153 15.83 10.74 -18.95
CA GLY A 153 16.09 11.81 -19.89
C GLY A 153 17.49 12.41 -19.79
N TYR A 154 18.48 11.64 -19.37
CA TYR A 154 19.88 12.04 -19.29
C TYR A 154 20.78 10.96 -19.91
N PRO A 155 20.82 10.81 -21.25
CA PRO A 155 21.51 9.70 -21.91
C PRO A 155 23.03 9.68 -21.64
N GLU A 156 23.65 10.85 -21.54
CA GLU A 156 25.07 11.00 -21.19
C GLU A 156 25.32 10.99 -19.67
N GLY A 157 24.31 10.65 -18.88
CA GLY A 157 24.38 10.68 -17.43
C GLY A 157 25.10 9.46 -16.86
N GLU A 158 25.63 9.61 -15.66
CA GLU A 158 26.10 8.51 -14.81
C GLU A 158 25.14 8.35 -13.64
N MET A 159 24.71 7.10 -13.37
CA MET A 159 23.87 6.78 -12.23
C MET A 159 24.72 6.39 -11.01
N ILE A 160 24.48 7.06 -9.89
CA ILE A 160 25.16 6.84 -8.61
C ILE A 160 24.16 6.39 -7.55
N LYS A 161 24.47 5.29 -6.87
CA LYS A 161 23.75 4.89 -5.65
C LYS A 161 24.32 5.64 -4.44
N VAL A 162 23.59 6.62 -3.93
CA VAL A 162 23.99 7.41 -2.77
C VAL A 162 23.60 6.68 -1.49
N GLY A 163 24.59 6.03 -0.86
CA GLY A 163 24.37 5.25 0.36
C GLY A 163 24.09 6.07 1.62
N HIS A 164 24.59 7.31 1.69
CA HIS A 164 24.40 8.23 2.80
C HIS A 164 24.32 9.68 2.31
N SER A 165 23.44 10.48 2.92
CA SER A 165 23.37 11.94 2.76
C SER A 165 22.77 12.52 4.03
N ASP A 166 23.29 13.67 4.47
CA ASP A 166 22.77 14.34 5.67
C ASP A 166 21.40 15.01 5.42
N LEU A 167 21.07 15.26 4.16
CA LEU A 167 19.82 15.91 3.74
C LEU A 167 18.74 14.91 3.33
N PHE A 168 19.14 13.78 2.74
CA PHE A 168 18.23 12.80 2.18
C PHE A 168 18.59 11.39 2.64
N ASN A 169 17.57 10.55 2.89
CA ASN A 169 17.78 9.11 3.00
C ASN A 169 18.34 8.56 1.68
N GLN A 170 18.90 7.34 1.71
CA GLN A 170 19.43 6.62 0.55
C GLN A 170 18.56 6.79 -0.72
N PHE A 171 19.22 7.12 -1.82
CA PHE A 171 18.60 7.39 -3.11
C PHE A 171 19.58 7.12 -4.26
N PHE A 172 19.08 7.13 -5.49
CA PHE A 172 19.91 7.10 -6.69
C PHE A 172 19.97 8.50 -7.29
N MET A 173 21.12 8.90 -7.77
CA MET A 173 21.35 10.18 -8.42
C MET A 173 21.79 9.95 -9.86
N ILE A 174 21.40 10.83 -10.77
CA ILE A 174 22.06 10.95 -12.07
C ILE A 174 22.87 12.23 -12.06
N GLN A 175 24.14 12.12 -12.43
CA GLN A 175 25.02 13.25 -12.67
C GLN A 175 25.40 13.35 -14.15
N VAL A 176 25.64 14.56 -14.62
CA VAL A 176 26.21 14.82 -15.95
C VAL A 176 27.37 15.78 -15.74
N ASN A 177 28.57 15.42 -16.21
CA ASN A 177 29.80 16.21 -16.02
C ASN A 177 30.07 16.58 -14.56
N GLY A 178 29.81 15.67 -13.61
CA GLY A 178 30.01 15.90 -12.18
C GLY A 178 28.93 16.76 -11.50
N HIS A 179 27.91 17.21 -12.23
CA HIS A 179 26.80 17.99 -11.67
C HIS A 179 25.57 17.11 -11.45
N PRO A 180 24.95 17.15 -10.25
CA PRO A 180 23.67 16.49 -9.99
C PRO A 180 22.57 17.00 -10.92
N LYS A 181 21.87 16.07 -11.58
CA LYS A 181 20.78 16.38 -12.51
C LYS A 181 19.44 15.82 -12.06
N ALA A 182 19.42 14.56 -11.62
CA ALA A 182 18.21 13.93 -11.12
C ALA A 182 18.43 13.19 -9.81
N ALA A 183 17.39 13.17 -8.98
CA ALA A 183 17.28 12.30 -7.82
C ALA A 183 16.14 11.29 -8.02
N ILE A 184 16.40 10.03 -7.71
CA ILE A 184 15.47 8.91 -7.86
C ILE A 184 15.30 8.27 -6.48
N PHE A 185 14.12 8.44 -5.92
CA PHE A 185 13.74 7.92 -4.61
C PHE A 185 12.84 6.70 -4.76
N ILE A 186 13.28 5.57 -4.19
CA ILE A 186 12.46 4.37 -4.14
C ILE A 186 11.53 4.48 -2.92
N ARG A 187 10.23 4.25 -3.12
CA ARG A 187 9.23 4.34 -2.04
C ARG A 187 8.24 3.20 -2.10
N VAL A 188 8.02 2.56 -0.96
CA VAL A 188 6.88 1.67 -0.72
C VAL A 188 5.91 2.44 0.15
N GLY A 189 4.62 2.42 -0.19
CA GLY A 189 3.60 3.06 0.63
C GLY A 189 3.68 2.60 2.08
N ASP A 190 3.69 3.55 3.02
CA ASP A 190 3.75 3.24 4.44
C ASP A 190 2.41 2.62 4.87
N THR A 191 2.42 1.35 5.26
CA THR A 191 1.24 0.62 5.75
C THR A 191 0.62 1.20 7.03
N SER A 192 1.30 2.13 7.71
CA SER A 192 0.88 2.69 9.00
C SER A 192 0.30 4.10 8.92
N ARG A 193 0.53 4.84 7.83
CA ARG A 193 0.07 6.22 7.64
C ARG A 193 -1.05 6.27 6.60
N LYS A 194 -1.96 7.23 6.75
CA LYS A 194 -2.93 7.58 5.70
C LYS A 194 -2.18 8.03 4.45
N GLU A 195 -2.59 7.52 3.29
CA GLU A 195 -1.91 7.73 2.01
C GLU A 195 -1.79 9.23 1.67
N GLU A 196 -2.80 10.03 2.02
CA GLU A 196 -2.81 11.48 1.78
C GLU A 196 -1.67 12.18 2.52
N ARG A 197 -1.43 11.80 3.79
CA ARG A 197 -0.35 12.39 4.60
C ARG A 197 1.02 11.97 4.08
N ALA A 198 1.15 10.70 3.69
CA ALA A 198 2.38 10.20 3.11
C ALA A 198 2.70 10.89 1.78
N ALA A 199 1.69 11.10 0.92
CA ALA A 199 1.84 11.84 -0.33
C ALA A 199 2.26 13.29 -0.09
N ALA A 200 1.64 13.99 0.86
CA ALA A 200 2.01 15.36 1.21
C ALA A 200 3.46 15.47 1.72
N ASP A 201 3.92 14.51 2.54
CA ASP A 201 5.31 14.49 3.03
C ASP A 201 6.31 14.18 1.90
N LEU A 202 5.97 13.29 0.96
CA LEU A 202 6.79 13.06 -0.24
C LEU A 202 6.84 14.31 -1.14
N LEU A 203 5.73 15.03 -1.31
CA LEU A 203 5.75 16.28 -2.08
C LEU A 203 6.66 17.33 -1.42
N LYS A 204 6.65 17.47 -0.08
CA LYS A 204 7.58 18.37 0.62
C LYS A 204 9.05 17.98 0.38
N LEU A 205 9.36 16.68 0.50
CA LEU A 205 10.69 16.15 0.26
C LEU A 205 11.14 16.45 -1.19
N ALA A 206 10.26 16.24 -2.16
CA ALA A 206 10.55 16.52 -3.56
C ALA A 206 10.76 18.02 -3.83
N SER A 207 9.94 18.87 -3.22
CA SER A 207 10.10 20.33 -3.32
C SER A 207 11.43 20.81 -2.76
N PHE A 208 11.91 20.19 -1.66
CA PHE A 208 13.24 20.47 -1.13
C PHE A 208 14.34 19.90 -2.04
N ALA A 209 14.20 18.66 -2.52
CA ALA A 209 15.15 18.07 -3.45
C ALA A 209 15.30 18.87 -4.76
N ARG A 210 14.22 19.50 -5.25
CA ARG A 210 14.23 20.36 -6.45
C ARG A 210 15.26 21.49 -6.38
N THR A 211 15.69 21.92 -5.19
CA THR A 211 16.75 22.96 -5.08
C THR A 211 18.12 22.46 -5.53
N TYR A 212 18.31 21.14 -5.64
CA TYR A 212 19.58 20.49 -6.01
C TYR A 212 19.49 19.69 -7.31
N PHE A 213 18.28 19.34 -7.75
CA PHE A 213 18.05 18.47 -8.91
C PHE A 213 16.99 19.08 -9.83
N GLU A 214 17.23 18.99 -11.14
CA GLU A 214 16.27 19.41 -12.17
C GLU A 214 15.05 18.48 -12.21
N LYS A 215 15.28 17.17 -12.04
CA LYS A 215 14.23 16.16 -12.01
C LYS A 215 14.26 15.34 -10.73
N VAL A 216 13.12 15.21 -10.07
CA VAL A 216 12.92 14.34 -8.93
C VAL A 216 11.98 13.21 -9.36
N TRP A 217 12.42 11.97 -9.20
CA TRP A 217 11.67 10.77 -9.51
C TRP A 217 11.29 10.02 -8.23
N TYR A 218 10.05 9.53 -8.17
CA TYR A 218 9.67 8.48 -7.23
C TYR A 218 9.30 7.20 -7.95
N ILE A 219 9.88 6.08 -7.50
CA ILE A 219 9.60 4.75 -8.05
C ILE A 219 8.83 3.91 -7.03
N PHE A 220 7.61 3.52 -7.40
CA PHE A 220 6.67 2.80 -6.56
C PHE A 220 6.44 1.35 -7.04
N PRO A 221 5.88 0.48 -6.18
CA PRO A 221 5.37 -0.81 -6.62
C PRO A 221 4.25 -0.66 -7.64
N ASN A 222 4.05 -1.68 -8.47
CA ASN A 222 2.87 -1.77 -9.33
C ASN A 222 1.57 -1.64 -8.51
N GLY A 223 0.59 -0.90 -9.02
CA GLY A 223 -0.70 -0.69 -8.34
C GLY A 223 -0.61 0.13 -7.04
N SER A 224 0.47 0.90 -6.82
CA SER A 224 0.62 1.71 -5.62
C SER A 224 -0.40 2.84 -5.55
N SER A 225 -1.34 2.75 -4.61
CA SER A 225 -2.30 3.80 -4.27
C SER A 225 -1.62 5.12 -3.87
N LEU A 226 -0.48 5.05 -3.19
CA LEU A 226 0.33 6.22 -2.84
C LEU A 226 0.86 6.97 -4.07
N ALA A 227 1.18 6.26 -5.16
CA ALA A 227 1.60 6.90 -6.41
C ALA A 227 0.47 7.77 -6.97
N HIS A 228 -0.78 7.29 -6.90
CA HIS A 228 -1.92 8.09 -7.33
C HIS A 228 -2.19 9.30 -6.43
N GLU A 229 -2.10 9.14 -5.11
CA GLU A 229 -2.24 10.27 -4.19
C GLU A 229 -1.15 11.32 -4.41
N LEU A 230 0.10 10.90 -4.58
CA LEU A 230 1.18 11.83 -4.88
C LEU A 230 0.98 12.51 -6.25
N ALA A 231 0.48 11.80 -7.26
CA ALA A 231 0.13 12.39 -8.55
C ALA A 231 -0.94 13.49 -8.40
N PHE A 232 -1.95 13.27 -7.55
CA PHE A 232 -3.00 14.26 -7.27
C PHE A 232 -2.45 15.53 -6.60
N TYR A 233 -1.65 15.38 -5.55
CA TYR A 233 -1.00 16.51 -4.89
C TYR A 233 -0.03 17.24 -5.83
N ALA A 234 0.79 16.51 -6.58
CA ALA A 234 1.74 17.07 -7.54
C ALA A 234 1.06 17.79 -8.71
N HIS A 235 -0.10 17.31 -9.15
CA HIS A 235 -0.90 17.97 -10.18
C HIS A 235 -1.39 19.34 -9.70
N SER A 236 -1.89 19.40 -8.46
CA SER A 236 -2.46 20.61 -7.86
C SER A 236 -1.45 21.75 -7.70
N VAL A 237 -0.16 21.43 -7.62
CA VAL A 237 0.94 22.42 -7.59
C VAL A 237 1.69 22.55 -8.93
N LYS A 238 1.15 21.98 -10.02
CA LYS A 238 1.74 21.98 -11.37
C LYS A 238 3.17 21.41 -11.42
N ALA A 239 3.51 20.46 -10.54
CA ALA A 239 4.82 19.82 -10.46
C ALA A 239 4.97 18.59 -11.36
N LEU A 240 3.88 17.83 -11.50
CA LEU A 240 3.87 16.54 -12.18
C LEU A 240 4.26 16.67 -13.65
N GLY A 241 5.29 15.95 -14.08
CA GLY A 241 5.81 15.97 -15.45
C GLY A 241 6.63 17.22 -15.80
N LYS A 242 6.85 18.14 -14.85
CA LYS A 242 7.78 19.28 -15.03
C LYS A 242 9.11 18.99 -14.36
N TRP A 243 9.09 18.91 -13.04
CA TRP A 243 10.26 18.60 -12.22
C TRP A 243 10.01 17.40 -11.31
N LEU A 244 8.76 17.02 -11.07
CA LEU A 244 8.40 15.81 -10.33
C LEU A 244 7.85 14.74 -11.28
N TYR A 245 8.48 13.58 -11.29
CA TYR A 245 8.15 12.45 -12.15
C TYR A 245 7.90 11.22 -11.29
N LEU A 246 6.99 10.37 -11.74
CA LEU A 246 6.57 9.18 -11.01
C LEU A 246 6.74 7.98 -11.94
N GLY A 247 7.24 6.88 -11.39
CA GLY A 247 7.35 5.59 -12.07
C GLY A 247 6.83 4.47 -11.19
N THR A 248 6.40 3.38 -11.81
CA THR A 248 6.05 2.14 -11.13
C THR A 248 6.81 0.99 -11.75
N LEU A 249 7.11 -0.04 -10.96
CA LEU A 249 7.54 -1.31 -11.54
C LEU A 249 6.42 -1.89 -12.42
N SER A 250 6.81 -2.52 -13.53
CA SER A 250 5.92 -3.33 -14.37
C SER A 250 5.34 -4.49 -13.56
N GLN A 251 4.29 -5.13 -14.07
CA GLN A 251 3.59 -6.22 -13.36
C GLN A 251 4.52 -7.41 -13.07
N ASP A 252 5.46 -7.69 -13.97
CA ASP A 252 6.52 -8.69 -13.82
C ASP A 252 7.73 -8.19 -13.01
N SER A 253 7.73 -6.92 -12.59
CA SER A 253 8.83 -6.24 -11.87
C SER A 253 10.16 -6.18 -12.61
N GLN A 254 10.17 -6.30 -13.94
CA GLN A 254 11.41 -6.31 -14.74
C GLN A 254 11.79 -4.94 -15.32
N SER A 255 10.86 -3.98 -15.33
CA SER A 255 11.08 -2.65 -15.90
C SER A 255 10.42 -1.56 -15.08
N ILE A 256 10.88 -0.32 -15.23
CA ILE A 256 10.19 0.87 -14.73
C ILE A 256 9.31 1.41 -15.84
N VAL A 257 8.03 1.64 -15.52
CA VAL A 257 7.05 2.24 -16.41
C VAL A 257 6.70 3.63 -15.86
N PRO A 258 6.71 4.69 -16.70
CA PRO A 258 6.23 6.00 -16.29
C PRO A 258 4.79 5.93 -15.79
N PHE A 259 4.52 6.52 -14.64
CA PHE A 259 3.18 6.54 -14.07
C PHE A 259 2.34 7.60 -14.81
N GLN A 260 1.37 7.14 -15.60
CA GLN A 260 0.53 8.00 -16.45
C GLN A 260 -0.90 8.18 -15.94
N ASN A 261 -1.31 7.45 -14.90
CA ASN A 261 -2.70 7.45 -14.44
C ASN A 261 -3.05 8.75 -13.69
N ARG A 262 -3.63 9.71 -14.43
CA ARG A 262 -4.19 10.96 -13.90
C ARG A 262 -5.68 10.86 -13.54
N GLY A 263 -6.33 9.72 -13.83
CA GLY A 263 -7.78 9.54 -13.63
C GLY A 263 -8.21 9.72 -12.19
N ARG A 264 -7.48 9.13 -11.23
CA ARG A 264 -7.78 9.29 -9.80
C ARG A 264 -7.64 10.73 -9.29
N ALA A 265 -6.74 11.52 -9.90
CA ALA A 265 -6.59 12.94 -9.56
C ALA A 265 -7.83 13.74 -9.99
N LEU A 266 -8.35 13.46 -11.19
CA LEU A 266 -9.58 14.05 -11.70
C LEU A 266 -10.82 13.59 -10.90
N GLU A 267 -10.90 12.31 -10.52
CA GLU A 267 -12.00 11.80 -9.69
C GLU A 267 -12.03 12.47 -8.31
N ARG A 268 -10.89 12.61 -7.62
CA ARG A 268 -10.84 13.27 -6.30
C ARG A 268 -11.22 14.75 -6.35
N GLU A 269 -10.84 15.45 -7.42
CA GLU A 269 -11.17 16.86 -7.58
C GLU A 269 -12.65 17.06 -7.94
N LEU A 270 -13.16 16.29 -8.92
CA LEU A 270 -14.49 16.49 -9.49
C LEU A 270 -15.62 15.81 -8.71
N ILE A 271 -15.36 14.64 -8.13
CA ILE A 271 -16.40 13.81 -7.49
C ILE A 271 -16.39 14.02 -5.97
N ASP A 272 -15.20 13.97 -5.36
CA ASP A 272 -15.08 14.08 -3.90
C ASP A 272 -14.98 15.53 -3.41
N GLY A 273 -14.76 16.50 -4.33
CA GLY A 273 -14.56 17.92 -4.00
C GLY A 273 -13.35 18.15 -3.09
N VAL A 274 -12.35 17.26 -3.14
CA VAL A 274 -11.19 17.32 -2.26
C VAL A 274 -10.23 18.36 -2.79
N ASP A 275 -9.91 19.34 -1.96
CA ASP A 275 -8.85 20.31 -2.20
C ASP A 275 -7.58 19.89 -1.42
N PRO A 276 -6.50 19.45 -2.09
CA PRO A 276 -5.27 19.02 -1.43
C PRO A 276 -4.48 20.18 -0.82
N LEU A 277 -4.82 21.42 -1.17
CA LEU A 277 -4.22 22.65 -0.66
C LEU A 277 -5.10 23.32 0.40
N ARG A 278 -6.20 22.67 0.80
CA ARG A 278 -7.11 23.16 1.83
C ARG A 278 -6.37 23.38 3.16
N TRP A 279 -6.71 24.49 3.81
CA TRP A 279 -6.38 24.76 5.20
C TRP A 279 -7.62 25.21 5.97
N ASP A 280 -7.65 24.85 7.26
CA ASP A 280 -8.64 25.30 8.22
C ASP A 280 -7.92 25.92 9.41
N GLY A 281 -8.48 26.99 9.97
CA GLY A 281 -7.87 27.75 11.05
C GLY A 281 -8.88 28.60 11.79
N VAL A 282 -8.35 29.49 12.64
CA VAL A 282 -9.14 30.41 13.46
C VAL A 282 -8.51 31.78 13.40
N LYS A 283 -9.30 32.81 13.11
CA LYS A 283 -8.85 34.20 13.16
C LYS A 283 -8.44 34.54 14.60
N VAL A 284 -7.18 34.91 14.81
CA VAL A 284 -6.63 35.17 16.16
C VAL A 284 -7.42 36.27 16.88
N SER A 285 -7.79 37.35 16.19
CA SER A 285 -8.48 38.51 16.75
C SER A 285 -9.96 38.26 17.11
N THR A 286 -10.67 37.44 16.32
CA THR A 286 -12.12 37.25 16.47
C THR A 286 -12.52 35.87 16.96
N ARG A 287 -11.54 34.95 17.08
CA ARG A 287 -11.74 33.51 17.36
C ARG A 287 -12.72 32.81 16.40
N ARG A 288 -13.08 33.43 15.28
CA ARG A 288 -13.96 32.84 14.25
C ARG A 288 -13.18 31.86 13.40
N LYS A 289 -13.85 30.77 12.99
CA LYS A 289 -13.31 29.82 12.02
C LYS A 289 -12.96 30.54 10.71
N ALA A 290 -11.85 30.15 10.11
CA ALA A 290 -11.42 30.54 8.79
C ALA A 290 -10.98 29.30 8.03
N HIS A 291 -11.16 29.29 6.73
CA HIS A 291 -10.71 28.22 5.85
C HIS A 291 -10.33 28.82 4.51
N GLY A 292 -9.55 28.08 3.74
CA GLY A 292 -9.16 28.48 2.40
C GLY A 292 -8.33 27.40 1.72
N SER A 293 -7.76 27.76 0.57
CA SER A 293 -6.80 26.95 -0.17
C SER A 293 -5.49 27.71 -0.24
N PHE A 294 -4.36 27.02 -0.10
CA PHE A 294 -3.09 27.59 -0.52
C PHE A 294 -3.13 27.82 -2.04
N ARG A 295 -2.54 28.93 -2.49
CA ARG A 295 -2.26 29.18 -3.91
C ARG A 295 -0.76 29.26 -4.04
N PRO A 296 -0.11 28.31 -4.75
CA PRO A 296 1.31 28.39 -4.99
C PRO A 296 1.62 29.72 -5.69
N VAL A 297 2.58 30.46 -5.14
CA VAL A 297 3.16 31.61 -5.85
C VAL A 297 4.02 30.98 -6.94
N ILE A 298 3.49 30.90 -8.17
CA ILE A 298 4.25 30.44 -9.32
C ILE A 298 5.22 31.58 -9.64
N ASP A 299 6.53 31.31 -9.58
CA ASP A 299 7.53 32.25 -10.09
C ASP A 299 7.25 32.49 -11.58
N GLU A 300 6.71 33.65 -11.92
CA GLU A 300 6.71 34.21 -13.29
C GLU A 300 8.10 34.77 -13.66
N ILE A 301 9.12 34.57 -12.82
CA ILE A 301 10.47 35.10 -13.02
C ILE A 301 11.33 34.08 -13.78
N ALA A 302 11.00 33.80 -15.03
CA ALA A 302 11.91 33.12 -15.98
C ALA A 302 11.56 33.35 -17.45
N GLU A 303 10.79 34.39 -17.79
CA GLU A 303 10.63 34.87 -19.17
C GLU A 303 10.95 36.36 -19.25
N GLU A 304 12.14 36.74 -18.80
CA GLU A 304 12.81 37.99 -19.21
C GLU A 304 14.28 37.87 -18.76
N ILE A 305 15.13 37.37 -19.67
CA ILE A 305 16.51 37.78 -20.00
C ILE A 305 16.94 36.97 -21.23
#